data_AF-A0A2V7V7J3-F1
#
_entry.id   AF-A0A2V7V7J3-F1
#
_cell.length_a   1.000
_cell.length_b   1.000
_cell.length_c   1.000
_cell.angle_alpha   90.00
_cell.angle_beta   90.00
_cell.angle_gamma   90.00
#
_symmetry.space_group_name_H-M   'P 1'
#
loop_
_entity.id
_entity.type
_entity.pdbx_description
1 polymer ?
#
loop_
_entity_poly.entity_id
_entity_poly.type
_entity_poly.pdbx_seq_one_letter_code
_entity_poly.pdbx_strand_id
1 'polypeptide(L)'
;VRLGAATGRPLETVNAGTNGYGPDQALRRFQDDVRWLRPRGVVFTIFADNDFGDLIRNRLYRLEGDLMVEAGGVLAGPVRQMFDPSEREQGLELQKRLRHFLRRRRRQHRLTPETREAERQTAMANYLQESVEMCRREYDEVVVRRNPLISDLVKDHYDADLSFFPGSDAATYKRALMEAVLREVRATAVKEGVPVLVLVVPSPIDICDVCEVVVDRQKYPDYDRRRLTSVTAEAARRAGLPVLDLFDPFREAGADGLYYRHGEDHWNPAGQDLAARLVGERIVAEGWLRDP
;
A
#
# COMPACT_ATOMS: atom_id res chain seq x y z
N VAL A 1 1.65 -9.76 21.61
CA VAL A 1 2.83 -10.25 22.36
C VAL A 1 4.10 -9.49 21.95
N ARG A 2 5.03 -9.21 22.89
CA ARG A 2 6.40 -8.75 22.54
C ARG A 2 7.29 -9.97 22.34
N LEU A 3 7.70 -10.24 21.11
CA LEU A 3 8.37 -11.50 20.75
C LEU A 3 9.68 -11.75 21.51
N GLY A 4 10.51 -10.72 21.72
CA GLY A 4 11.77 -10.87 22.47
C GLY A 4 11.53 -11.29 23.92
N ALA A 5 10.51 -10.74 24.57
CA ALA A 5 10.12 -11.12 25.93
C ALA A 5 9.52 -12.53 25.97
N ALA A 6 8.69 -12.89 24.99
CA ALA A 6 8.05 -14.21 24.92
C ALA A 6 9.03 -15.35 24.61
N THR A 7 10.10 -15.08 23.87
CA THR A 7 11.11 -16.10 23.52
C THR A 7 12.29 -16.12 24.48
N GLY A 8 12.48 -15.08 25.30
CA GLY A 8 13.68 -14.92 26.11
C GLY A 8 14.97 -14.73 25.28
N ARG A 9 14.85 -14.43 23.98
CA ARG A 9 15.96 -14.28 23.05
C ARG A 9 15.96 -12.88 22.42
N PRO A 10 17.14 -12.29 22.17
CA PRO A 10 17.22 -11.08 21.37
C PRO A 10 16.75 -11.39 19.95
N LEU A 11 15.85 -10.54 19.43
CA LEU A 11 15.38 -10.61 18.06
C LEU A 11 15.90 -9.40 17.31
N GLU A 12 16.53 -9.66 16.17
CA GLU A 12 16.82 -8.63 15.20
C GLU A 12 15.60 -8.43 14.30
N THR A 13 15.26 -7.19 14.01
CA THR A 13 14.21 -6.83 13.06
C THR A 13 14.81 -5.87 12.05
N VAL A 14 14.76 -6.26 10.78
CA VAL A 14 15.18 -5.42 9.66
C VAL A 14 13.93 -4.81 9.04
N ASN A 15 13.82 -3.48 9.05
CA ASN A 15 12.79 -2.80 8.29
C ASN A 15 13.21 -2.76 6.81
N ALA A 16 12.59 -3.62 6.01
CA ALA A 16 12.78 -3.69 4.56
C ALA A 16 11.74 -2.86 3.78
N GLY A 17 10.98 -2.00 4.45
CA GLY A 17 10.09 -1.04 3.81
C GLY A 17 10.87 0.04 3.05
N THR A 18 10.36 0.42 1.89
CA THR A 18 10.85 1.55 1.10
C THR A 18 9.68 2.50 0.85
N ASN A 19 9.89 3.80 1.02
CA ASN A 19 8.84 4.77 0.75
C ASN A 19 8.43 4.72 -0.74
N GLY A 20 7.12 4.65 -1.00
CA GLY A 20 6.52 4.54 -2.33
C GLY A 20 6.67 3.17 -2.98
N TYR A 21 7.00 2.11 -2.21
CA TYR A 21 6.98 0.75 -2.76
C TYR A 21 5.61 0.12 -2.65
N GLY A 22 5.12 -0.35 -3.80
CA GLY A 22 3.97 -1.27 -3.86
C GLY A 22 4.39 -2.74 -3.69
N PRO A 23 3.41 -3.67 -3.69
CA PRO A 23 3.68 -5.09 -3.43
C PRO A 23 4.61 -5.76 -4.46
N ASP A 24 4.57 -5.36 -5.72
CA ASP A 24 5.45 -5.90 -6.76
C ASP A 24 6.92 -5.47 -6.59
N GLN A 25 7.15 -4.25 -6.13
CA GLN A 25 8.48 -3.75 -5.76
C GLN A 25 8.98 -4.40 -4.47
N ALA A 26 8.11 -4.58 -3.48
CA ALA A 26 8.43 -5.33 -2.26
C ALA A 26 8.79 -6.79 -2.55
N LEU A 27 8.11 -7.44 -3.51
CA LEU A 27 8.47 -8.77 -4.01
C LEU A 27 9.90 -8.78 -4.59
N ARG A 28 10.26 -7.82 -5.46
CA ARG A 28 11.63 -7.74 -6.00
C ARG A 28 12.68 -7.60 -4.90
N ARG A 29 12.41 -6.71 -3.94
CA ARG A 29 13.30 -6.54 -2.80
C ARG A 29 13.42 -7.82 -1.98
N PHE A 30 12.32 -8.54 -1.75
CA PHE A 30 12.36 -9.83 -1.06
C PHE A 30 13.24 -10.85 -1.81
N GLN A 31 13.10 -10.95 -3.13
CA GLN A 31 13.91 -11.83 -3.97
C GLN A 31 15.41 -11.51 -3.92
N ASP A 32 15.76 -10.23 -3.88
CA ASP A 32 17.15 -9.77 -3.82
C ASP A 32 17.75 -9.94 -2.42
N ASP A 33 16.97 -9.65 -1.37
CA ASP A 33 17.49 -9.51 -0.01
C ASP A 33 17.50 -10.82 0.79
N VAL A 34 16.55 -11.73 0.55
CA VAL A 34 16.32 -12.90 1.42
C VAL A 34 17.55 -13.80 1.59
N ARG A 35 18.34 -13.98 0.53
CA ARG A 35 19.51 -14.86 0.53
C ARG A 35 20.64 -14.36 1.42
N TRP A 36 20.85 -13.05 1.44
CA TRP A 36 21.95 -12.46 2.22
C TRP A 36 21.51 -12.23 3.67
N LEU A 37 20.26 -11.79 3.89
CA LEU A 37 19.69 -11.59 5.22
C LEU A 37 19.49 -12.90 5.98
N ARG A 38 19.16 -13.99 5.27
CA ARG A 38 18.81 -15.30 5.85
C ARG A 38 17.80 -15.16 7.01
N PRO A 39 16.67 -14.46 6.80
CA PRO A 39 15.71 -14.21 7.86
C PRO A 39 15.04 -15.52 8.32
N ARG A 40 14.69 -15.60 9.60
CA ARG A 40 13.87 -16.71 10.12
C ARG A 40 12.39 -16.64 9.70
N GLY A 41 11.97 -15.50 9.18
CA GLY A 41 10.63 -15.28 8.66
C GLY A 41 10.49 -13.85 8.14
N VAL A 42 9.49 -13.64 7.29
CA VAL A 42 9.22 -12.33 6.67
C VAL A 42 7.77 -11.94 6.90
N VAL A 43 7.55 -10.71 7.32
CA VAL A 43 6.22 -10.10 7.36
C VAL A 43 6.08 -9.26 6.10
N PHE A 44 5.19 -9.69 5.20
CA PHE A 44 4.91 -9.03 3.94
C PHE A 44 3.67 -8.16 4.10
N THR A 45 3.86 -6.85 4.28
CA THR A 45 2.78 -5.91 4.56
C THR A 45 2.14 -5.42 3.27
N ILE A 46 0.81 -5.40 3.23
CA ILE A 46 0.01 -4.81 2.16
C ILE A 46 -0.95 -3.79 2.78
N PHE A 47 -0.96 -2.58 2.25
CA PHE A 47 -1.92 -1.54 2.60
C PHE A 47 -3.11 -1.59 1.64
N ALA A 48 -4.30 -1.91 2.18
CA ALA A 48 -5.47 -2.17 1.37
C ALA A 48 -6.02 -0.93 0.64
N ASP A 49 -5.57 0.28 0.97
CA ASP A 49 -6.09 1.53 0.42
C ASP A 49 -5.74 1.71 -1.06
N ASN A 50 -4.48 1.49 -1.44
CA ASN A 50 -3.93 1.87 -2.75
C ASN A 50 -2.96 0.85 -3.38
N ASP A 51 -2.58 -0.22 -2.67
CA ASP A 51 -1.58 -1.18 -3.14
C ASP A 51 -2.02 -1.98 -4.38
N PHE A 52 -3.32 -2.11 -4.68
CA PHE A 52 -3.72 -2.70 -5.96
C PHE A 52 -3.45 -1.74 -7.12
N GLY A 53 -3.65 -0.45 -6.90
CA GLY A 53 -3.30 0.60 -7.85
C GLY A 53 -1.80 0.63 -8.14
N ASP A 54 -0.96 0.39 -7.14
CA ASP A 54 0.50 0.34 -7.31
C ASP A 54 0.93 -0.69 -8.35
N LEU A 55 0.31 -1.87 -8.35
CA LEU A 55 0.60 -2.92 -9.35
C LEU A 55 0.37 -2.45 -10.79
N ILE A 56 -0.57 -1.53 -10.99
CA ILE A 56 -0.85 -0.92 -12.29
C ILE A 56 0.11 0.22 -12.57
N ARG A 57 0.30 1.14 -11.61
CA ARG A 57 1.17 2.32 -11.74
C ARG A 57 2.63 1.97 -12.00
N ASN A 58 3.14 0.99 -11.27
CA ASN A 58 4.54 0.56 -11.31
C ASN A 58 4.92 -0.09 -12.63
N ARG A 59 3.95 -0.72 -13.33
CA ARG A 59 4.16 -1.40 -14.62
C ARG A 59 5.34 -2.39 -14.59
N LEU A 60 5.63 -3.01 -13.45
CA LEU A 60 6.68 -4.03 -13.37
C LEU A 60 6.21 -5.35 -13.98
N TYR A 61 4.94 -5.68 -13.75
CA TYR A 61 4.34 -6.92 -14.21
C TYR A 61 2.99 -6.67 -14.89
N ARG A 62 2.58 -7.64 -15.70
CA ARG A 62 1.26 -7.71 -16.34
C ARG A 62 0.81 -9.17 -16.44
N LEU A 63 -0.46 -9.37 -16.74
CA LEU A 63 -1.01 -10.70 -17.00
C LEU A 63 -0.99 -11.03 -18.50
N GLU A 64 -0.58 -12.26 -18.82
CA GLU A 64 -0.80 -12.93 -20.11
C GLU A 64 -1.60 -14.21 -19.86
N GLY A 65 -2.92 -14.12 -20.01
CA GLY A 65 -3.82 -15.14 -19.47
C GLY A 65 -3.69 -15.17 -17.94
N ASP A 66 -3.41 -16.35 -17.38
CA ASP A 66 -3.24 -16.55 -15.94
C ASP A 66 -1.80 -16.35 -15.45
N LEU A 67 -0.86 -16.07 -16.36
CA LEU A 67 0.56 -15.94 -16.06
C LEU A 67 0.93 -14.47 -15.84
N MET A 68 1.66 -14.21 -14.75
CA MET A 68 2.32 -12.93 -14.53
C MET A 68 3.64 -12.92 -15.30
N VAL A 69 3.83 -11.89 -16.13
CA VAL A 69 5.05 -11.67 -16.90
C VAL A 69 5.58 -10.26 -16.65
N GLU A 70 6.87 -10.04 -16.85
CA GLU A 70 7.45 -8.70 -16.78
C GLU A 70 6.86 -7.79 -17.87
N ALA A 71 6.48 -6.58 -17.48
CA ALA A 71 5.85 -5.60 -18.37
C ALA A 71 6.86 -4.60 -18.97
N GLY A 72 8.04 -4.43 -18.36
CA GLY A 72 9.12 -3.61 -18.91
C GLY A 72 8.81 -2.10 -18.91
N GLY A 73 8.15 -1.59 -17.86
CA GLY A 73 7.84 -0.16 -17.73
C GLY A 73 9.08 0.76 -17.85
N VAL A 74 8.89 1.90 -18.50
CA VAL A 74 9.94 2.89 -18.79
C VAL A 74 9.62 4.19 -18.06
N LEU A 75 10.51 4.67 -17.19
CA LEU A 75 10.33 5.94 -16.50
C LEU A 75 10.35 7.12 -17.49
N ALA A 76 9.30 7.95 -17.43
CA ALA A 76 9.29 9.24 -18.10
C ALA A 76 10.38 10.15 -17.52
N GLY A 77 10.86 11.11 -18.33
CA GLY A 77 11.94 12.02 -17.95
C GLY A 77 11.79 12.64 -16.55
N PRO A 78 10.65 13.26 -16.20
CA PRO A 78 10.43 13.85 -14.88
C PRO A 78 10.51 12.84 -13.73
N VAL A 79 9.99 11.63 -13.92
CA VAL A 79 10.04 10.57 -12.90
C VAL A 79 11.47 10.04 -12.77
N ARG A 80 12.15 9.81 -13.90
CA ARG A 80 13.55 9.36 -13.92
C ARG A 80 14.48 10.33 -13.18
N GLN A 81 14.26 11.64 -13.32
CA GLN A 81 15.01 12.68 -12.61
C GLN A 81 14.92 12.57 -11.08
N MET A 82 13.80 12.06 -10.54
CA MET A 82 13.66 11.85 -9.09
C MET A 82 14.65 10.81 -8.53
N PHE A 83 15.16 9.93 -9.39
CA PHE A 83 16.09 8.87 -9.04
C PHE A 83 17.53 9.15 -9.49
N ASP A 84 17.79 10.27 -10.18
CA ASP A 84 19.14 10.63 -10.59
C ASP A 84 19.96 11.14 -9.38
N PRO A 85 21.02 10.43 -8.95
CA PRO A 85 21.85 10.86 -7.83
C PRO A 85 22.52 12.21 -8.09
N SER A 86 22.85 12.52 -9.36
CA SER A 86 23.53 13.75 -9.74
C SER A 86 22.64 15.00 -9.63
N GLU A 87 21.32 14.83 -9.56
CA GLU A 87 20.37 15.91 -9.28
C GLU A 87 20.11 16.09 -7.77
N ARG A 88 20.37 15.07 -6.93
CA ARG A 88 20.29 15.20 -5.46
C ARG A 88 21.41 16.08 -4.88
N GLU A 89 22.55 16.16 -5.56
CA GLU A 89 23.72 16.96 -5.14
C GLU A 89 23.71 18.41 -5.67
N GLN A 90 22.80 18.78 -6.57
CA GLN A 90 22.76 20.14 -7.10
C GLN A 90 21.98 21.09 -6.18
N GLY A 91 22.67 22.06 -5.59
CA GLY A 91 22.06 23.12 -4.75
C GLY A 91 20.91 23.90 -5.42
N LEU A 92 20.74 23.78 -6.73
CA LEU A 92 19.58 24.26 -7.48
C LEU A 92 18.26 23.59 -7.05
N GLU A 93 18.28 22.31 -6.70
CA GLU A 93 17.05 21.60 -6.31
C GLU A 93 16.66 21.87 -4.87
N LEU A 94 17.64 22.10 -4.00
CA LEU A 94 17.40 22.69 -2.68
C LEU A 94 16.83 24.10 -2.80
N GLN A 95 17.32 24.93 -3.74
CA GLN A 95 16.76 26.26 -4.03
C GLN A 95 15.36 26.21 -4.65
N LYS A 96 15.06 25.23 -5.52
CA LYS A 96 13.71 25.03 -6.07
C LYS A 96 12.75 24.54 -5.00
N ARG A 97 13.15 23.57 -4.16
CA ARG A 97 12.39 23.10 -3.00
C ARG A 97 12.16 24.22 -2.00
N LEU A 98 13.17 25.04 -1.70
CA LEU A 98 13.04 26.21 -0.82
C LEU A 98 12.14 27.28 -1.44
N ARG A 99 12.24 27.57 -2.75
CA ARG A 99 11.32 28.49 -3.44
C ARG A 99 9.89 27.96 -3.47
N HIS A 100 9.70 26.67 -3.71
CA HIS A 100 8.39 26.03 -3.69
C HIS A 100 7.81 26.02 -2.28
N PHE A 101 8.63 25.74 -1.27
CA PHE A 101 8.28 25.82 0.14
C PHE A 101 7.89 27.26 0.51
N LEU A 102 8.70 28.26 0.17
CA LEU A 102 8.41 29.67 0.43
C LEU A 102 7.16 30.17 -0.33
N ARG A 103 6.94 29.72 -1.58
CA ARG A 103 5.72 30.02 -2.35
C ARG A 103 4.50 29.36 -1.73
N ARG A 104 4.60 28.09 -1.33
CA ARG A 104 3.52 27.36 -0.65
C ARG A 104 3.21 27.99 0.71
N ARG A 105 4.24 28.37 1.48
CA ARG A 105 4.11 29.07 2.77
C ARG A 105 3.54 30.48 2.59
N ARG A 106 3.93 31.24 1.56
CA ARG A 106 3.33 32.55 1.23
C ARG A 106 1.88 32.43 0.76
N ARG A 107 1.54 31.41 -0.04
CA ARG A 107 0.16 31.12 -0.47
C ARG A 107 -0.68 30.69 0.72
N GLN A 108 -0.18 29.79 1.57
CA GLN A 108 -0.82 29.39 2.81
C GLN A 108 -1.00 30.60 3.74
N HIS A 109 0.02 31.41 4.01
CA HIS A 109 -0.10 32.62 4.85
C HIS A 109 -1.07 33.68 4.31
N ARG A 110 -1.42 33.65 3.02
CA ARG A 110 -2.44 34.53 2.43
C ARG A 110 -3.86 33.99 2.57
N LEU A 111 -4.03 32.69 2.82
CA LEU A 111 -5.33 32.07 3.04
C LEU A 111 -5.65 32.12 4.53
N THR A 112 -6.85 32.60 4.87
CA THR A 112 -7.34 32.51 6.26
C THR A 112 -7.52 31.04 6.65
N PRO A 113 -7.48 30.71 7.96
CA PRO A 113 -7.79 29.36 8.42
C PRO A 113 -9.11 28.83 7.86
N GLU A 114 -10.15 29.67 7.75
CA GLU A 114 -11.44 29.26 7.17
C GLU A 114 -11.32 28.89 5.69
N THR A 115 -10.55 29.66 4.90
CA THR A 115 -10.37 29.35 3.47
C THR A 115 -9.57 28.07 3.26
N ARG A 116 -8.56 27.80 4.10
CA ARG A 116 -7.80 26.54 4.02
C ARG A 116 -8.66 25.33 4.37
N GLU A 117 -9.50 25.46 5.38
CA GLU A 117 -10.43 24.39 5.75
C GLU A 117 -11.47 24.16 4.65
N ALA A 118 -12.01 25.23 4.03
CA ALA A 118 -12.92 25.11 2.90
C ALA A 118 -12.27 24.47 1.66
N GLU A 119 -11.04 24.83 1.30
CA GLU A 119 -10.28 24.18 0.22
C GLU A 119 -10.06 22.69 0.54
N ARG A 120 -9.73 22.36 1.79
CA ARG A 120 -9.53 20.97 2.23
C ARG A 120 -10.82 20.16 2.16
N GLN A 121 -11.93 20.70 2.65
CA GLN A 121 -13.25 20.06 2.57
C GLN A 121 -13.67 19.82 1.12
N THR A 122 -13.41 20.79 0.24
CA THR A 122 -13.69 20.65 -1.20
C THR A 122 -12.84 19.54 -1.82
N ALA A 123 -11.54 19.51 -1.53
CA ALA A 123 -10.64 18.46 -2.03
C ALA A 123 -11.08 17.08 -1.52
N MET A 124 -11.45 16.98 -0.25
CA MET A 124 -11.89 15.72 0.35
C MET A 124 -13.23 15.22 -0.21
N ALA A 125 -14.15 16.15 -0.51
CA ALA A 125 -15.43 15.83 -1.15
C ALA A 125 -15.26 15.26 -2.57
N ASN A 126 -14.25 15.75 -3.31
CA ASN A 126 -13.97 15.29 -4.67
C ASN A 126 -13.04 14.08 -4.74
N TYR A 127 -12.29 13.80 -3.66
CA TYR A 127 -11.24 12.78 -3.63
C TYR A 127 -11.70 11.40 -4.11
N LEU A 128 -12.88 10.93 -3.68
CA LEU A 128 -13.39 9.62 -4.11
C LEU A 128 -13.72 9.58 -5.60
N GLN A 129 -14.27 10.66 -6.15
CA GLN A 129 -14.57 10.73 -7.58
C GLN A 129 -13.26 10.78 -8.39
N GLU A 130 -12.29 11.60 -7.97
CA GLU A 130 -10.97 11.64 -8.59
C GLU A 130 -10.30 10.26 -8.54
N SER A 131 -10.41 9.53 -7.44
CA SER A 131 -9.87 8.17 -7.29
C SER A 131 -10.50 7.19 -8.28
N VAL A 132 -11.82 7.26 -8.52
CA VAL A 132 -12.51 6.46 -9.55
C VAL A 132 -11.97 6.80 -10.95
N GLU A 133 -11.84 8.07 -11.27
CA GLU A 133 -11.35 8.53 -12.57
C GLU A 133 -9.88 8.14 -12.80
N MET A 134 -9.05 8.17 -11.75
CA MET A 134 -7.67 7.73 -11.79
C MET A 134 -7.57 6.22 -12.00
N CYS A 135 -8.28 5.40 -11.21
CA CYS A 135 -8.31 3.94 -11.38
C CYS A 135 -8.65 3.54 -12.82
N ARG A 136 -9.68 4.16 -13.40
CA ARG A 136 -10.11 3.91 -14.78
C ARG A 136 -9.02 4.27 -15.79
N ARG A 137 -8.42 5.46 -15.64
CA ARG A 137 -7.37 5.95 -16.54
C ARG A 137 -6.15 5.06 -16.51
N GLU A 138 -5.71 4.65 -15.33
CA GLU A 138 -4.57 3.75 -15.15
C GLU A 138 -4.82 2.41 -15.83
N TYR A 139 -6.00 1.81 -15.61
CA TYR A 139 -6.39 0.57 -16.29
C TYR A 139 -6.39 0.73 -17.83
N ASP A 140 -7.03 1.78 -18.34
CA ASP A 140 -7.11 2.03 -19.78
C ASP A 140 -5.72 2.25 -20.41
N GLU A 141 -4.84 2.99 -19.75
CA GLU A 141 -3.50 3.27 -20.26
C GLU A 141 -2.59 2.04 -20.18
N VAL A 142 -2.58 1.34 -19.05
CA VAL A 142 -1.61 0.28 -18.78
C VAL A 142 -2.06 -1.06 -19.34
N VAL A 143 -3.33 -1.41 -19.17
CA VAL A 143 -3.85 -2.73 -19.53
C VAL A 143 -4.38 -2.74 -20.95
N VAL A 144 -5.26 -1.78 -21.28
CA VAL A 144 -5.91 -1.73 -22.60
C VAL A 144 -4.95 -1.22 -23.67
N ARG A 145 -4.32 -0.07 -23.45
CA ARG A 145 -3.40 0.56 -24.41
C ARG A 145 -1.96 0.05 -24.33
N ARG A 146 -1.61 -0.69 -23.27
CA ARG A 146 -0.26 -1.21 -23.02
C ARG A 146 0.82 -0.12 -23.07
N ASN A 147 0.50 1.05 -22.54
CA ASN A 147 1.45 2.17 -22.48
C ASN A 147 2.58 1.84 -21.48
N PRO A 148 3.83 1.68 -21.94
CA PRO A 148 4.94 1.33 -21.06
C PRO A 148 5.44 2.52 -20.24
N LEU A 149 5.04 3.75 -20.57
CA LEU A 149 5.58 4.96 -19.98
C LEU A 149 5.04 5.22 -18.58
N ILE A 150 5.93 5.30 -17.58
CA ILE A 150 5.63 5.63 -16.19
C ILE A 150 5.81 7.13 -15.98
N SER A 151 4.70 7.86 -15.88
CA SER A 151 4.68 9.31 -15.68
C SER A 151 4.39 9.76 -14.25
N ASP A 152 3.94 8.86 -13.38
CA ASP A 152 3.65 9.12 -11.96
C ASP A 152 3.91 7.83 -11.14
N LEU A 153 4.56 7.99 -10.00
CA LEU A 153 4.87 6.92 -9.01
C LEU A 153 4.56 7.37 -7.57
N VAL A 154 4.05 8.58 -7.38
CA VAL A 154 3.94 9.20 -6.04
C VAL A 154 2.51 9.58 -5.72
N LYS A 155 1.67 9.77 -6.75
CA LYS A 155 0.29 10.16 -6.54
C LYS A 155 -0.58 8.94 -6.26
N ASP A 156 -0.62 8.56 -4.99
CA ASP A 156 -1.55 7.55 -4.51
C ASP A 156 -3.00 8.04 -4.53
N HIS A 157 -3.89 7.08 -4.70
CA HIS A 157 -5.32 7.27 -4.58
C HIS A 157 -5.97 5.97 -4.11
N TYR A 158 -7.12 6.12 -3.45
CA TYR A 158 -7.95 5.00 -3.03
C TYR A 158 -8.28 4.07 -4.22
N ASP A 159 -8.23 2.77 -4.00
CA ASP A 159 -8.62 1.72 -4.95
C ASP A 159 -10.15 1.64 -5.08
N ALA A 160 -10.72 2.76 -5.51
CA ALA A 160 -12.15 3.01 -5.61
C ALA A 160 -12.84 2.06 -6.61
N ASP A 161 -12.12 1.56 -7.62
CA ASP A 161 -12.67 0.57 -8.57
C ASP A 161 -12.94 -0.77 -7.90
N LEU A 162 -12.00 -1.29 -7.10
CA LEU A 162 -12.23 -2.50 -6.31
C LEU A 162 -13.34 -2.32 -5.29
N SER A 163 -13.41 -1.14 -4.68
CA SER A 163 -14.35 -0.84 -3.60
C SER A 163 -15.79 -0.60 -4.10
N PHE A 164 -15.95 0.24 -5.13
CA PHE A 164 -17.25 0.71 -5.62
C PHE A 164 -17.75 -0.06 -6.84
N PHE A 165 -16.86 -0.67 -7.63
CA PHE A 165 -17.19 -1.38 -8.87
C PHE A 165 -16.51 -2.76 -8.94
N PRO A 166 -16.79 -3.66 -7.97
CA PRO A 166 -16.05 -4.91 -7.82
C PRO A 166 -16.14 -5.82 -9.05
N GLY A 167 -17.20 -5.71 -9.85
CA GLY A 167 -17.38 -6.47 -11.10
C GLY A 167 -16.70 -5.87 -12.33
N SER A 168 -16.06 -4.70 -12.22
CA SER A 168 -15.40 -4.06 -13.37
C SER A 168 -14.18 -4.85 -13.86
N ASP A 169 -13.83 -4.66 -15.13
CA ASP A 169 -12.63 -5.28 -15.72
C ASP A 169 -11.36 -4.83 -14.97
N ALA A 170 -11.29 -3.56 -14.57
CA ALA A 170 -10.18 -3.01 -13.80
C ALA A 170 -10.04 -3.70 -12.44
N ALA A 171 -11.13 -3.81 -11.67
CA ALA A 171 -11.12 -4.50 -10.39
C ALA A 171 -10.77 -5.99 -10.54
N THR A 172 -11.30 -6.65 -11.58
CA THR A 172 -11.02 -8.07 -11.86
C THR A 172 -9.55 -8.29 -12.21
N TYR A 173 -8.98 -7.44 -13.07
CA TYR A 173 -7.58 -7.50 -13.44
C TYR A 173 -6.65 -7.24 -12.25
N LYS A 174 -6.90 -6.17 -11.48
CA LYS A 174 -6.12 -5.83 -10.28
C LYS A 174 -6.10 -6.98 -9.27
N ARG A 175 -7.25 -7.62 -9.01
CA ARG A 175 -7.33 -8.81 -8.13
C ARG A 175 -6.47 -9.96 -8.64
N ALA A 176 -6.57 -10.28 -9.93
CA ALA A 176 -5.81 -11.36 -10.52
C ALA A 176 -4.30 -11.09 -10.48
N LEU A 177 -3.89 -9.83 -10.72
CA LEU A 177 -2.49 -9.43 -10.67
C LEU A 177 -1.93 -9.48 -9.25
N MET A 178 -2.66 -8.97 -8.25
CA MET A 178 -2.28 -9.08 -6.84
C MET A 178 -2.10 -10.53 -6.41
N GLU A 179 -3.04 -11.41 -6.78
CA GLU A 179 -2.92 -12.83 -6.48
C GLU A 179 -1.68 -13.46 -7.14
N ALA A 180 -1.37 -13.09 -8.38
CA ALA A 180 -0.19 -13.58 -9.06
C ALA A 180 1.12 -13.10 -8.41
N VAL A 181 1.18 -11.84 -7.97
CA VAL A 181 2.30 -11.30 -7.18
C VAL A 181 2.47 -12.09 -5.88
N LEU A 182 1.38 -12.34 -5.15
CA LEU A 182 1.40 -13.11 -3.91
C LEU A 182 1.79 -14.58 -4.12
N ARG A 183 1.41 -15.20 -5.25
CA ARG A 183 1.91 -16.54 -5.62
C ARG A 183 3.43 -16.53 -5.83
N GLU A 184 3.98 -15.47 -6.42
CA GLU A 184 5.42 -15.33 -6.60
C GLU A 184 6.16 -15.04 -5.27
N VAL A 185 5.53 -14.31 -4.34
CA VAL A 185 6.01 -14.18 -2.96
C VAL A 185 6.10 -15.56 -2.31
N ARG A 186 5.06 -16.39 -2.43
CA ARG A 186 5.09 -17.77 -1.92
C ARG A 186 6.14 -18.63 -2.61
N ALA A 187 6.27 -18.54 -3.93
CA ALA A 187 7.26 -19.31 -4.67
C ALA A 187 8.68 -18.99 -4.19
N THR A 188 8.97 -17.69 -3.98
CA THR A 188 10.23 -17.21 -3.41
C THR A 188 10.44 -17.74 -1.99
N ALA A 189 9.41 -17.66 -1.14
CA ALA A 189 9.45 -18.16 0.24
C ALA A 189 9.77 -19.67 0.33
N VAL A 190 9.08 -20.47 -0.49
CA VAL A 190 9.29 -21.93 -0.56
C VAL A 190 10.70 -22.26 -1.05
N LYS A 191 11.15 -21.58 -2.11
CA LYS A 191 12.49 -21.79 -2.70
C LYS A 191 13.60 -21.51 -1.69
N GLU A 192 13.45 -20.47 -0.88
CA GLU A 192 14.47 -20.02 0.07
C GLU A 192 14.28 -20.62 1.48
N GLY A 193 13.22 -21.42 1.69
CA GLY A 193 12.95 -22.08 2.97
C GLY A 193 12.59 -21.11 4.09
N VAL A 194 12.00 -19.95 3.77
CA VAL A 194 11.67 -18.89 4.72
C VAL A 194 10.15 -18.76 4.82
N PRO A 195 9.56 -18.83 6.03
CA PRO A 195 8.12 -18.61 6.18
C PRO A 195 7.78 -17.13 5.97
N VAL A 196 6.63 -16.88 5.33
CA VAL A 196 6.08 -15.53 5.09
C VAL A 196 4.71 -15.42 5.73
N LEU A 197 4.44 -14.31 6.41
CA LEU A 197 3.12 -13.89 6.90
C LEU A 197 2.71 -12.64 6.14
N VAL A 198 1.55 -12.67 5.48
CA VAL A 198 0.99 -11.46 4.89
C VAL A 198 0.21 -10.68 5.95
N LEU A 199 0.59 -9.42 6.16
CA LEU A 199 -0.10 -8.49 7.03
C LEU A 199 -0.94 -7.55 6.17
N VAL A 200 -2.27 -7.55 6.35
CA VAL A 200 -3.15 -6.63 5.61
C VAL A 200 -3.57 -5.49 6.52
N VAL A 201 -3.14 -4.28 6.18
CA VAL A 201 -3.50 -3.04 6.87
C VAL A 201 -4.73 -2.43 6.19
N PRO A 202 -5.85 -2.21 6.90
CA PRO A 202 -7.06 -1.67 6.30
C PRO A 202 -6.93 -0.18 6.00
N SER A 203 -7.70 0.30 5.03
CA SER A 203 -7.83 1.74 4.75
C SER A 203 -8.52 2.47 5.91
N PRO A 204 -8.07 3.69 6.30
CA PRO A 204 -8.80 4.55 7.24
C PRO A 204 -10.17 4.99 6.70
N ILE A 205 -10.32 5.14 5.37
CA ILE A 205 -11.61 5.43 4.71
C ILE A 205 -12.62 4.32 5.02
N ASP A 206 -12.13 3.09 5.02
CA ASP A 206 -12.93 1.90 5.21
C ASP A 206 -13.18 1.55 6.68
N ILE A 207 -12.22 1.78 7.58
CA ILE A 207 -12.31 1.26 8.96
C ILE A 207 -12.74 2.30 10.01
N CYS A 208 -12.40 3.57 9.81
CA CYS A 208 -12.70 4.64 10.77
C CYS A 208 -14.13 5.14 10.62
N ASP A 209 -14.84 5.33 11.73
CA ASP A 209 -16.18 5.93 11.71
C ASP A 209 -16.09 7.46 11.58
N VAL A 210 -14.98 8.04 12.05
CA VAL A 210 -14.66 9.47 11.89
C VAL A 210 -13.47 9.61 10.94
N CYS A 211 -13.76 9.52 9.63
CA CYS A 211 -12.80 9.79 8.56
C CYS A 211 -13.16 11.08 7.82
N GLU A 212 -12.16 11.79 7.31
CA GLU A 212 -12.39 13.03 6.54
C GLU A 212 -13.01 12.75 5.17
N VAL A 213 -12.72 11.57 4.61
CA VAL A 213 -13.38 11.03 3.43
C VAL A 213 -14.54 10.15 3.88
N VAL A 214 -15.76 10.46 3.41
CA VAL A 214 -16.94 9.63 3.68
C VAL A 214 -17.52 9.14 2.36
N VAL A 215 -17.70 7.83 2.26
CA VAL A 215 -18.29 7.20 1.08
C VAL A 215 -19.80 7.38 1.07
N ASP A 216 -20.33 7.99 0.02
CA ASP A 216 -21.77 8.06 -0.24
C ASP A 216 -22.28 6.70 -0.76
N ARG A 217 -22.95 5.95 0.13
CA ARG A 217 -23.53 4.63 -0.18
C ARG A 217 -24.74 4.68 -1.11
N GLN A 218 -25.40 5.83 -1.24
CA GLN A 218 -26.47 5.98 -2.25
C GLN A 218 -25.85 6.08 -3.65
N LYS A 219 -24.73 6.80 -3.77
CA LYS A 219 -23.95 6.90 -5.01
C LYS A 219 -23.23 5.59 -5.36
N TYR A 220 -22.71 4.87 -4.36
CA TYR A 220 -21.97 3.62 -4.53
C TYR A 220 -22.65 2.48 -3.75
N PRO A 221 -23.75 1.91 -4.28
CA PRO A 221 -24.54 0.90 -3.56
C PRO A 221 -23.79 -0.43 -3.33
N ASP A 222 -22.79 -0.74 -4.17
CA ASP A 222 -21.97 -1.95 -4.04
C ASP A 222 -20.79 -1.78 -3.06
N TYR A 223 -20.62 -0.58 -2.48
CA TYR A 223 -19.57 -0.31 -1.52
C TYR A 223 -19.72 -1.16 -0.26
N ASP A 224 -18.63 -1.83 0.12
CA ASP A 224 -18.51 -2.55 1.38
C ASP A 224 -17.19 -2.14 2.04
N ARG A 225 -17.29 -1.67 3.29
CA ARG A 225 -16.16 -1.24 4.12
C ARG A 225 -15.10 -2.34 4.24
N ARG A 226 -15.49 -3.62 4.23
CA ARG A 226 -14.54 -4.74 4.38
C ARG A 226 -13.88 -5.15 3.06
N ARG A 227 -14.30 -4.59 1.92
CA ARG A 227 -14.04 -5.18 0.61
C ARG A 227 -12.55 -5.20 0.27
N LEU A 228 -11.87 -4.07 0.32
CA LEU A 228 -10.45 -3.99 -0.05
C LEU A 228 -9.61 -4.94 0.80
N THR A 229 -9.78 -4.87 2.13
CA THR A 229 -9.06 -5.73 3.06
C THR A 229 -9.38 -7.21 2.86
N SER A 230 -10.65 -7.58 2.67
CA SER A 230 -11.06 -8.97 2.47
C SER A 230 -10.50 -9.53 1.17
N VAL A 231 -10.57 -8.77 0.08
CA VAL A 231 -10.06 -9.18 -1.23
C VAL A 231 -8.55 -9.40 -1.18
N THR A 232 -7.78 -8.52 -0.51
CA THR A 232 -6.34 -8.72 -0.29
C THR A 232 -6.07 -9.98 0.53
N ALA A 233 -6.76 -10.14 1.65
CA ALA A 233 -6.58 -11.28 2.53
C ALA A 233 -6.93 -12.60 1.82
N GLU A 234 -7.99 -12.62 1.02
CA GLU A 234 -8.37 -13.76 0.22
C GLU A 234 -7.37 -14.08 -0.89
N ALA A 235 -6.81 -13.07 -1.57
CA ALA A 235 -5.76 -13.27 -2.57
C ALA A 235 -4.53 -13.95 -1.93
N ALA A 236 -4.11 -13.52 -0.74
CA ALA A 236 -3.02 -14.15 -0.01
C ALA A 236 -3.35 -15.59 0.44
N ARG A 237 -4.57 -15.84 0.92
CA ARG A 237 -5.02 -17.20 1.27
C ARG A 237 -5.06 -18.11 0.04
N ARG A 238 -5.59 -17.65 -1.10
CA ARG A 238 -5.61 -18.41 -2.37
C ARG A 238 -4.20 -18.66 -2.90
N ALA A 239 -3.28 -17.71 -2.70
CA ALA A 239 -1.88 -17.92 -2.98
C ALA A 239 -1.22 -18.93 -2.03
N GLY A 240 -1.86 -19.35 -0.94
CA GLY A 240 -1.34 -20.33 0.01
C GLY A 240 -0.41 -19.72 1.07
N LEU A 241 -0.59 -18.44 1.40
CA LEU A 241 0.15 -17.74 2.44
C LEU A 241 -0.72 -17.58 3.71
N PRO A 242 -0.13 -17.68 4.91
CA PRO A 242 -0.82 -17.29 6.13
C PRO A 242 -1.05 -15.77 6.13
N VAL A 243 -2.19 -15.36 6.69
CA VAL A 243 -2.65 -13.96 6.66
C VAL A 243 -3.04 -13.50 8.06
N LEU A 244 -2.60 -12.29 8.41
CA LEU A 244 -3.14 -11.49 9.50
C LEU A 244 -3.88 -10.28 8.90
N ASP A 245 -5.21 -10.36 8.95
CA ASP A 245 -6.13 -9.29 8.55
C ASP A 245 -6.39 -8.40 9.78
N LEU A 246 -6.02 -7.12 9.69
CA LEU A 246 -6.17 -6.19 10.81
C LEU A 246 -7.55 -5.52 10.89
N PHE A 247 -8.48 -5.78 9.97
CA PHE A 247 -9.77 -5.09 9.94
C PHE A 247 -10.55 -5.25 11.25
N ASP A 248 -10.89 -6.48 11.63
CA ASP A 248 -11.69 -6.72 12.83
C ASP A 248 -10.94 -6.36 14.13
N PRO A 249 -9.65 -6.74 14.31
CA PRO A 249 -8.89 -6.35 15.51
C PRO A 249 -8.80 -4.84 15.70
N PHE A 250 -8.67 -4.06 14.62
CA PHE A 250 -8.64 -2.60 14.72
C PHE A 250 -10.02 -2.02 15.01
N ARG A 251 -11.09 -2.57 14.43
CA ARG A 251 -12.47 -2.18 14.75
C ARG A 251 -12.77 -2.39 16.24
N GLU A 252 -12.44 -3.56 16.76
CA GLU A 252 -12.65 -3.91 18.18
C GLU A 252 -11.86 -3.02 19.14
N ALA A 253 -10.66 -2.58 18.73
CA ALA A 253 -9.81 -1.69 19.52
C ALA A 253 -10.15 -0.19 19.39
N GLY A 254 -11.17 0.17 18.60
CA GLY A 254 -11.54 1.57 18.34
C GLY A 254 -10.66 2.20 17.26
N ALA A 255 -10.93 1.85 16.00
CA ALA A 255 -10.10 2.21 14.85
C ALA A 255 -9.79 3.72 14.71
N ASP A 256 -10.73 4.61 15.07
CA ASP A 256 -10.53 6.07 15.03
C ASP A 256 -9.34 6.57 15.88
N GLY A 257 -8.91 5.77 16.86
CA GLY A 257 -7.76 6.06 17.71
C GLY A 257 -6.43 5.46 17.20
N LEU A 258 -6.45 4.69 16.11
CA LEU A 258 -5.29 3.96 15.57
C LEU A 258 -4.69 4.62 14.33
N TYR A 259 -5.35 5.64 13.78
CA TYR A 259 -4.87 6.42 12.63
C TYR A 259 -4.53 7.85 13.02
N TYR A 260 -3.70 8.49 12.21
CA TYR A 260 -3.61 9.94 12.26
C TYR A 260 -4.91 10.57 11.72
N ARG A 261 -5.08 11.86 12.00
CA ARG A 261 -6.18 12.67 11.48
C ARG A 261 -5.61 13.74 10.56
N HIS A 262 -6.48 14.39 9.80
CA HIS A 262 -6.12 15.58 9.01
C HIS A 262 -5.37 15.31 7.71
N GLY A 263 -5.89 14.39 6.90
CA GLY A 263 -5.36 14.05 5.58
C GLY A 263 -4.11 13.18 5.62
N GLU A 264 -3.85 12.56 6.77
CA GLU A 264 -2.81 11.57 6.96
C GLU A 264 -3.50 10.21 7.11
N ASP A 265 -3.33 9.35 6.11
CA ASP A 265 -3.96 8.02 6.03
C ASP A 265 -3.15 6.94 6.74
N HIS A 266 -1.94 7.28 7.21
CA HIS A 266 -1.10 6.37 7.97
C HIS A 266 -1.67 6.08 9.37
N TRP A 267 -1.52 4.83 9.80
CA TRP A 267 -1.68 4.47 11.21
C TRP A 267 -0.69 5.21 12.13
N ASN A 268 -1.14 5.51 13.34
CA ASN A 268 -0.33 6.18 14.36
C ASN A 268 0.46 5.16 15.21
N PRO A 269 1.30 5.59 16.18
CA PRO A 269 2.10 4.66 16.99
C PRO A 269 1.28 3.64 17.77
N ALA A 270 0.04 3.96 18.17
CA ALA A 270 -0.84 3.01 18.85
C ALA A 270 -1.36 1.93 17.89
N GLY A 271 -1.72 2.31 16.66
CA GLY A 271 -2.05 1.36 15.59
C GLY A 271 -0.90 0.42 15.26
N GLN A 272 0.31 0.98 15.11
CA GLN A 272 1.53 0.21 14.89
C GLN A 272 1.85 -0.74 16.05
N ASP A 273 1.67 -0.30 17.30
CA ASP A 273 1.90 -1.15 18.47
C ASP A 273 0.94 -2.33 18.55
N LEU A 274 -0.35 -2.09 18.28
CA LEU A 274 -1.36 -3.15 18.23
C LEU A 274 -1.04 -4.14 17.11
N ALA A 275 -0.74 -3.66 15.91
CA ALA A 275 -0.35 -4.52 14.79
C ALA A 275 0.88 -5.36 15.12
N ALA A 276 1.93 -4.76 15.68
CA ALA A 276 3.15 -5.47 16.09
C ALA A 276 2.87 -6.56 17.14
N ARG A 277 1.98 -6.29 18.11
CA ARG A 277 1.55 -7.28 19.10
C ARG A 277 0.85 -8.47 18.44
N LEU A 278 -0.08 -8.22 17.52
CA LEU A 278 -0.87 -9.24 16.82
C LEU A 278 0.01 -10.08 15.87
N VAL A 279 0.93 -9.43 15.16
CA VAL A 279 1.97 -10.10 14.36
C VAL A 279 2.80 -11.02 15.25
N GLY A 280 3.23 -10.54 16.42
CA GLY A 280 3.98 -11.37 17.37
C GLY A 280 3.20 -12.59 17.85
N GLU A 281 1.91 -12.44 18.15
CA GLU A 281 1.03 -13.57 18.51
C GLU A 281 0.92 -14.57 17.37
N ARG A 282 0.78 -14.08 16.13
CA ARG A 282 0.69 -14.94 14.96
C ARG A 282 1.99 -15.70 14.69
N ILE A 283 3.15 -15.04 14.78
CA ILE A 283 4.46 -15.67 14.60
C ILE A 283 4.69 -16.79 15.63
N VAL A 284 4.27 -16.60 16.88
CA VAL A 284 4.34 -17.65 17.91
C VAL A 284 3.41 -18.81 17.57
N ALA A 285 2.17 -18.54 17.15
CA ALA A 285 1.20 -19.57 16.79
C ALA A 285 1.65 -20.41 15.58
N GLU A 286 2.28 -19.77 14.58
CA GLU A 286 2.84 -20.43 13.39
C GLU A 286 4.17 -21.17 13.68
N GLY A 287 4.70 -21.07 14.90
CA GLY A 287 5.86 -21.84 15.33
C GLY A 287 7.21 -21.42 14.73
N TRP A 288 7.32 -20.21 14.16
CA TRP A 288 8.55 -19.73 13.51
C TRP A 288 9.76 -19.64 14.46
N LEU A 289 9.51 -19.61 15.77
CA LEU A 289 10.51 -19.38 16.80
C LEU A 289 10.92 -20.66 17.54
N ARG A 290 10.47 -21.84 17.09
CA ARG A 290 10.97 -23.12 17.59
C ARG A 290 12.42 -23.32 17.13
N ASP A 291 13.27 -23.86 18.00
CA ASP A 291 14.61 -24.28 17.56
C ASP A 291 14.48 -25.44 16.57
N PRO A 292 15.37 -25.51 15.56
CA PRO A 292 15.43 -26.65 14.65
C PRO A 292 15.73 -27.96 15.39
#